data_AF-A0AAX3EH24-F1
#
_entry.id   AF-A0AAX3EH24-F1
#
_cell.length_a   1.000
_cell.length_b   1.000
_cell.length_c   1.000
_cell.angle_alpha   90.00
_cell.angle_beta   90.00
_cell.angle_gamma   90.00
#
_symmetry.space_group_name_H-M   'P 1'
#
loop_
_entity.id
_entity.type
_entity.pdbx_description
1 polymer ?
#
loop_
_entity_poly.entity_id
_entity_poly.type
_entity_poly.pdbx_seq_one_letter_code
_entity_poly.pdbx_strand_id
1 'polypeptide(L)'
;MPTPTMAGQPRRADQQVKGRSATGRYTYRAGSPARTSSNANAGHAKLVHALGVHRQLLSHAASSIRTLTSARNELIAQAVEDGISIATIAAVIRENARSVRTIALAYDDLHLSGVPRKLQLEALKAKNDALKEAERHRNVILERREALISIALRTQACDELELASLTGLTPDHIRRSGRSVGRPA
;
A
#
# COMPACT_ATOMS: atom_id res chain seq x y z
N MET A 1 74.61 13.72 -59.92
CA MET A 1 74.72 15.18 -60.17
C MET A 1 74.79 15.89 -58.82
N PRO A 2 75.91 16.57 -58.51
CA PRO A 2 76.21 17.12 -57.19
C PRO A 2 76.06 18.66 -57.10
N THR A 3 75.94 19.14 -55.85
CA THR A 3 76.42 20.45 -55.29
C THR A 3 75.61 21.75 -55.55
N PRO A 4 75.81 22.84 -54.76
CA PRO A 4 75.30 23.08 -53.40
C PRO A 4 74.90 24.59 -53.22
N THR A 5 75.07 25.18 -52.02
CA THR A 5 75.28 26.63 -51.75
C THR A 5 74.01 27.47 -51.51
N MET A 6 73.84 28.30 -50.47
CA MET A 6 74.63 28.60 -49.27
C MET A 6 73.80 29.26 -48.16
N ALA A 7 74.28 29.06 -46.93
CA ALA A 7 74.51 30.01 -45.84
C ALA A 7 73.55 31.21 -45.59
N GLY A 8 73.05 31.27 -44.35
CA GLY A 8 72.58 32.50 -43.68
C GLY A 8 72.57 32.29 -42.16
N GLN A 9 73.53 32.89 -41.46
CA GLN A 9 73.79 32.81 -40.02
C GLN A 9 72.69 33.44 -39.12
N PRO A 10 72.71 33.15 -37.80
CA PRO A 10 71.59 33.39 -36.88
C PRO A 10 71.61 34.80 -36.25
N ARG A 11 70.43 35.35 -35.95
CA ARG A 11 70.27 36.48 -35.02
C ARG A 11 69.36 36.09 -33.87
N ARG A 12 69.93 36.19 -32.67
CA ARG A 12 69.24 36.16 -31.38
C ARG A 12 68.19 37.26 -31.30
N ALA A 13 67.05 36.97 -30.68
CA ALA A 13 66.42 37.86 -29.73
C ALA A 13 65.36 37.07 -28.94
N ASP A 14 65.56 37.06 -27.63
CA ASP A 14 64.57 36.68 -26.64
C ASP A 14 63.23 37.37 -26.90
N GLN A 15 62.15 36.60 -26.99
CA GLN A 15 60.88 37.08 -26.44
C GLN A 15 60.01 35.94 -25.92
N GLN A 16 59.98 35.92 -24.60
CA GLN A 16 59.17 35.12 -23.70
C GLN A 16 57.69 35.18 -24.09
N VAL A 17 57.18 34.13 -24.75
CA VAL A 17 55.77 33.97 -25.06
C VAL A 17 55.01 33.65 -23.77
N LYS A 18 54.46 34.69 -23.15
CA LYS A 18 53.45 34.57 -22.08
C LYS A 18 52.17 34.00 -22.68
N GLY A 19 52.01 32.69 -22.58
CA GLY A 19 50.74 32.01 -22.82
C GLY A 19 49.68 32.51 -21.85
N ARG A 20 48.85 33.45 -22.29
CA ARG A 20 47.54 33.72 -21.67
C ARG A 20 46.50 32.95 -22.47
N SER A 21 46.39 31.65 -22.19
CA SER A 21 45.25 30.86 -22.66
C SER A 21 43.97 31.40 -22.04
N ALA A 22 43.12 31.94 -22.92
CA ALA A 22 41.73 32.20 -22.67
C ALA A 22 41.05 30.95 -22.13
N THR A 23 40.57 31.02 -20.89
CA THR A 23 39.52 30.13 -20.40
C THR A 23 38.47 31.01 -19.73
N GLY A 24 37.57 31.52 -20.57
CA GLY A 24 36.29 32.04 -20.12
C GLY A 24 35.53 30.91 -19.45
N ARG A 25 35.69 30.79 -18.12
CA ARG A 25 34.85 29.93 -17.29
C ARG A 25 33.49 30.59 -17.20
N TYR A 26 32.62 30.19 -18.13
CA TYR A 26 31.18 30.40 -18.01
C TYR A 26 30.69 29.63 -16.79
N THR A 27 30.66 30.30 -15.63
CA THR A 27 30.05 29.74 -14.43
C THR A 27 28.55 29.89 -14.58
N TYR A 28 27.88 28.78 -14.93
CA TYR A 28 26.46 28.64 -14.71
C TYR A 28 26.25 28.82 -13.19
N ARG A 29 25.79 30.00 -12.77
CA ARG A 29 25.30 30.23 -11.42
C ARG A 29 24.01 29.44 -11.32
N ALA A 30 24.15 28.14 -11.09
CA ALA A 30 23.08 27.28 -10.64
C ALA A 30 22.52 27.93 -9.38
N GLY A 31 21.40 28.64 -9.52
CA GLY A 31 20.58 29.01 -8.39
C GLY A 31 20.25 27.71 -7.67
N SER A 32 20.80 27.52 -6.48
CA SER A 32 20.64 26.30 -5.71
C SER A 32 19.15 25.98 -5.49
N PRO A 33 18.64 24.81 -5.92
CA PRO A 33 17.41 24.25 -5.37
C PRO A 33 17.74 22.92 -4.67
N ALA A 34 18.87 22.85 -3.96
CA ALA A 34 19.35 21.57 -3.40
C ALA A 34 18.76 21.22 -2.02
N ARG A 35 18.04 22.13 -1.36
CA ARG A 35 17.39 21.85 -0.06
C ARG A 35 15.92 21.46 -0.19
N THR A 36 15.27 21.77 -1.31
CA THR A 36 13.86 21.46 -1.54
C THR A 36 13.68 20.02 -2.04
N SER A 37 14.60 19.53 -2.88
CA SER A 37 14.55 18.18 -3.47
C SER A 37 14.78 17.07 -2.43
N SER A 38 15.69 17.24 -1.48
CA SER A 38 15.97 16.23 -0.46
C SER A 38 14.78 16.00 0.49
N ASN A 39 14.08 17.07 0.88
CA ASN A 39 12.91 16.99 1.75
C ASN A 39 11.68 16.43 1.03
N ALA A 40 11.48 16.80 -0.24
CA ALA A 40 10.43 16.23 -1.08
C ALA A 40 10.62 14.72 -1.27
N ASN A 41 11.85 14.28 -1.56
CA ASN A 41 12.18 12.86 -1.71
C ASN A 41 12.01 12.07 -0.41
N ALA A 42 12.36 12.65 0.74
CA ALA A 42 12.14 12.01 2.04
C ALA A 42 10.64 11.87 2.39
N GLY A 43 9.82 12.86 2.04
CA GLY A 43 8.37 12.80 2.21
C GLY A 43 7.72 11.73 1.30
N HIS A 44 8.15 11.68 0.05
CA HIS A 44 7.74 10.66 -0.91
C HIS A 44 8.07 9.24 -0.44
N ALA A 45 9.33 8.98 -0.05
CA ALA A 45 9.75 7.65 0.41
C ALA A 45 8.96 7.17 1.63
N LYS A 46 8.63 8.07 2.57
CA LYS A 46 7.78 7.76 3.73
C LYS A 46 6.35 7.39 3.31
N LEU A 47 5.76 8.10 2.34
CA LEU A 47 4.43 7.80 1.83
C LEU A 47 4.39 6.45 1.11
N VAL A 48 5.37 6.18 0.23
CA VAL A 48 5.51 4.89 -0.48
C VAL A 48 5.59 3.75 0.53
N HIS A 49 6.46 3.87 1.54
CA HIS A 49 6.59 2.88 2.59
C HIS A 49 5.27 2.69 3.36
N ALA A 50 4.63 3.78 3.79
CA ALA A 50 3.37 3.70 4.53
C ALA A 50 2.25 3.01 3.71
N LEU A 51 2.10 3.36 2.43
CA LEU A 51 1.13 2.71 1.54
C LEU A 51 1.43 1.22 1.34
N GLY A 52 2.71 0.87 1.21
CA GLY A 52 3.17 -0.53 1.15
C GLY A 52 2.80 -1.33 2.41
N VAL A 53 3.04 -0.75 3.60
CA VAL A 53 2.65 -1.36 4.88
C VAL A 53 1.13 -1.56 4.95
N HIS A 54 0.34 -0.56 4.56
CA HIS A 54 -1.13 -0.68 4.54
C HIS A 54 -1.62 -1.78 3.60
N ARG A 55 -1.00 -1.96 2.43
CA ARG A 55 -1.31 -3.07 1.52
C ARG A 55 -1.07 -4.44 2.17
N GLN A 56 0.06 -4.60 2.86
CA GLN A 56 0.36 -5.83 3.60
C GLN A 56 -0.65 -6.08 4.73
N LEU A 57 -0.97 -5.04 5.52
CA LEU A 57 -1.96 -5.12 6.59
C LEU A 57 -3.35 -5.51 6.07
N LEU A 58 -3.79 -4.94 4.94
CA LEU A 58 -5.06 -5.31 4.30
C LEU A 58 -5.07 -6.75 3.81
N SER A 59 -3.97 -7.23 3.23
CA SER A 59 -3.82 -8.63 2.82
C SER A 59 -3.96 -9.57 4.02
N HIS A 60 -3.26 -9.25 5.12
CA HIS A 60 -3.35 -10.01 6.36
C HIS A 60 -4.78 -10.00 6.92
N ALA A 61 -5.40 -8.83 7.04
CA ALA A 61 -6.78 -8.70 7.51
C ALA A 61 -7.78 -9.49 6.66
N ALA A 62 -7.63 -9.45 5.33
CA ALA A 62 -8.46 -10.25 4.43
C ALA A 62 -8.29 -11.76 4.65
N SER A 63 -7.05 -12.21 4.89
CA SER A 63 -6.77 -13.60 5.23
C SER A 63 -7.41 -14.00 6.57
N SER A 64 -7.21 -13.20 7.62
CA SER A 64 -7.80 -13.45 8.94
C SER A 64 -9.33 -13.51 8.89
N ILE A 65 -9.98 -12.60 8.15
CA ILE A 65 -11.43 -12.61 7.95
C ILE A 65 -11.86 -13.93 7.31
N ARG A 66 -11.23 -14.37 6.21
CA ARG A 66 -11.57 -15.66 5.57
C ARG A 66 -11.44 -16.84 6.52
N THR A 67 -10.34 -16.91 7.28
CA THR A 67 -10.12 -17.98 8.27
C THR A 67 -11.19 -17.96 9.37
N LEU A 68 -11.51 -16.78 9.91
CA LEU A 68 -12.55 -16.64 10.94
C LEU A 68 -13.94 -16.97 10.40
N THR A 69 -14.25 -16.60 9.15
CA THR A 69 -15.50 -16.96 8.48
C THR A 69 -15.62 -18.48 8.33
N SER A 70 -14.58 -19.17 7.86
CA SER A 70 -14.59 -20.65 7.76
C SER A 70 -14.83 -21.30 9.13
N ALA A 71 -14.03 -20.92 10.13
CA ALA A 71 -14.13 -21.49 11.47
C ALA A 71 -15.51 -21.23 12.12
N ARG A 72 -16.09 -20.03 11.89
CA ARG A 72 -17.44 -19.72 12.36
C ARG A 72 -18.48 -20.58 11.64
N ASN A 73 -18.35 -20.76 10.34
CA ASN A 73 -19.30 -21.53 9.54
C ASN A 73 -19.26 -23.03 9.92
N GLU A 74 -18.08 -23.58 10.16
CA GLU A 74 -17.91 -24.93 10.71
C GLU A 74 -18.62 -25.09 12.07
N LEU A 75 -18.47 -24.11 12.98
CA LEU A 75 -19.18 -24.13 14.27
C LEU A 75 -20.71 -24.02 14.11
N ILE A 76 -21.18 -23.25 13.11
CA ILE A 76 -22.62 -23.17 12.81
C ILE A 76 -23.14 -24.53 12.37
N ALA A 77 -22.46 -25.17 11.42
CA ALA A 77 -22.87 -26.47 10.90
C ALA A 77 -22.84 -27.55 11.99
N GLN A 78 -21.75 -27.61 12.76
CA GLN A 78 -21.61 -28.54 13.88
C GLN A 78 -22.70 -28.34 14.95
N ALA A 79 -23.04 -27.09 15.28
CA ALA A 79 -24.10 -26.79 16.23
C ALA A 79 -25.49 -27.25 15.74
N VAL A 80 -25.76 -27.15 14.43
CA VAL A 80 -26.99 -27.67 13.84
C VAL A 80 -27.02 -29.19 13.89
N GLU A 81 -25.91 -29.86 13.56
CA GLU A 81 -25.77 -31.32 13.64
C GLU A 81 -25.98 -31.83 15.06
N ASP A 82 -25.45 -31.12 16.06
CA ASP A 82 -25.64 -31.43 17.48
C ASP A 82 -27.05 -31.07 18.01
N GLY A 83 -27.99 -30.70 17.12
CA GLY A 83 -29.40 -30.49 17.43
C GLY A 83 -29.74 -29.09 17.99
N ILE A 84 -28.83 -28.12 17.93
CA ILE A 84 -29.16 -26.73 18.31
C ILE A 84 -30.01 -26.11 17.20
N SER A 85 -31.19 -25.60 17.58
CA SER A 85 -32.10 -24.99 16.60
C SER A 85 -31.46 -23.80 15.86
N ILE A 86 -31.74 -23.70 14.55
CA ILE A 86 -31.32 -22.59 13.69
C ILE A 86 -31.73 -21.23 14.28
N ALA A 87 -32.91 -21.15 14.90
CA ALA A 87 -33.39 -19.92 15.53
C ALA A 87 -32.51 -19.50 16.71
N THR A 88 -32.09 -20.46 17.54
CA THR A 88 -31.14 -20.20 18.65
C THR A 88 -29.81 -19.68 18.12
N ILE A 89 -29.25 -20.34 17.11
CA ILE A 89 -27.96 -19.98 16.51
C ILE A 89 -28.05 -18.56 15.92
N ALA A 90 -29.08 -18.30 15.12
CA ALA A 90 -29.35 -17.00 14.51
C ALA A 90 -29.44 -15.87 15.56
N ALA A 91 -30.14 -16.11 16.67
CA ALA A 91 -30.24 -15.16 17.76
C ALA A 91 -28.88 -14.88 18.43
N VAL A 92 -28.04 -15.90 18.63
CA VAL A 92 -26.71 -15.77 19.26
C VAL A 92 -25.76 -14.96 18.40
N ILE A 93 -25.68 -15.22 17.09
CA ILE A 93 -24.78 -14.51 16.18
C ILE A 93 -25.36 -13.19 15.64
N ARG A 94 -26.65 -12.95 15.87
CA ARG A 94 -27.44 -11.82 15.34
C ARG A 94 -27.47 -11.79 13.82
N GLU A 95 -27.66 -12.95 13.21
CA GLU A 95 -27.88 -13.09 11.77
C GLU A 95 -29.28 -13.62 11.50
N ASN A 96 -29.70 -13.55 10.24
CA ASN A 96 -30.99 -14.11 9.84
C ASN A 96 -30.91 -15.66 9.76
N ALA A 97 -32.04 -16.32 10.02
CA ALA A 97 -32.13 -17.78 10.00
C ALA A 97 -31.84 -18.40 8.62
N ARG A 98 -32.08 -17.66 7.52
CA ARG A 98 -31.77 -18.13 6.16
C ARG A 98 -30.26 -18.27 5.94
N SER A 99 -29.45 -17.33 6.44
CA SER A 99 -27.98 -17.36 6.39
C SER A 99 -27.47 -18.61 7.10
N VAL A 100 -27.92 -18.80 8.34
CA VAL A 100 -27.56 -19.97 9.17
C VAL A 100 -27.93 -21.28 8.48
N ARG A 101 -29.15 -21.39 7.94
CA ARG A 101 -29.58 -22.57 7.19
C ARG A 101 -28.70 -22.82 5.96
N THR A 102 -28.39 -21.77 5.20
CA THR A 102 -27.57 -21.89 3.98
C THR A 102 -26.16 -22.37 4.31
N ILE A 103 -25.58 -21.85 5.40
CA ILE A 103 -24.27 -22.28 5.89
C ILE A 103 -24.32 -23.74 6.33
N ALA A 104 -25.29 -24.12 7.16
CA ALA A 104 -25.40 -25.49 7.67
C ALA A 104 -25.55 -26.52 6.55
N LEU A 105 -26.36 -26.23 5.53
CA LEU A 105 -26.57 -27.11 4.38
C LEU A 105 -25.35 -27.22 3.44
N ALA A 106 -24.32 -26.39 3.61
CA ALA A 106 -23.11 -26.46 2.81
C ALA A 106 -22.07 -27.46 3.37
N TYR A 107 -22.35 -28.07 4.52
CA TYR A 107 -21.48 -29.04 5.17
C TYR A 107 -22.24 -30.36 5.30
N ASP A 108 -21.69 -31.42 4.72
CA ASP A 108 -22.20 -32.78 4.81
C ASP A 108 -21.28 -33.63 5.69
N ASP A 109 -21.75 -34.82 6.10
CA ASP A 109 -20.97 -35.84 6.83
C ASP A 109 -20.37 -35.39 8.18
N LEU A 110 -20.99 -34.39 8.81
CA LEU A 110 -20.67 -34.03 10.20
C LEU A 110 -21.11 -35.12 11.16
N HIS A 111 -20.29 -35.39 12.17
CA HIS A 111 -20.62 -36.32 13.25
C HIS A 111 -20.94 -35.53 14.51
N LEU A 112 -21.73 -36.11 15.42
CA LEU A 112 -22.04 -35.49 16.70
C LEU A 112 -20.73 -35.17 17.46
N SER A 113 -20.55 -33.92 17.87
CA SER A 113 -19.30 -33.46 18.49
C SER A 113 -19.16 -33.90 19.95
N GLY A 114 -20.27 -34.22 20.61
CA GLY A 114 -20.33 -34.48 22.05
C GLY A 114 -20.06 -33.26 22.93
N VAL A 115 -19.90 -32.06 22.35
CA VAL A 115 -19.63 -30.83 23.10
C VAL A 115 -20.93 -30.31 23.74
N PRO A 116 -20.92 -29.93 25.03
CA PRO A 116 -22.10 -29.34 25.66
C PRO A 116 -22.63 -28.11 24.92
N ARG A 117 -23.95 -28.06 24.72
CA ARG A 117 -24.66 -26.96 24.03
C ARG A 117 -24.21 -25.56 24.45
N LYS A 118 -24.03 -25.34 25.76
CA LYS A 118 -23.60 -24.04 26.30
C LYS A 118 -22.22 -23.63 25.76
N LEU A 119 -21.26 -24.56 25.76
CA LEU A 119 -19.91 -24.30 25.27
C LEU A 119 -19.89 -24.06 23.76
N GLN A 120 -20.71 -24.78 22.99
CA GLN A 120 -20.84 -24.53 21.55
C GLN A 120 -21.35 -23.11 21.26
N LEU A 121 -22.39 -22.67 21.97
CA LEU A 121 -22.94 -21.32 21.79
C LEU A 121 -21.95 -20.23 22.22
N GLU A 122 -21.19 -20.45 23.28
CA GLU A 122 -20.12 -19.54 23.72
C GLU A 122 -18.99 -19.46 22.68
N ALA A 123 -18.52 -20.60 22.17
CA ALA A 123 -17.50 -20.65 21.12
C ALA A 123 -17.97 -19.95 19.84
N LEU A 124 -19.22 -20.20 19.43
CA LEU A 124 -19.82 -19.56 18.26
C LEU A 124 -19.90 -18.04 18.42
N LYS A 125 -20.37 -17.57 19.59
CA LYS A 125 -20.43 -16.14 19.91
C LYS A 125 -19.03 -15.51 19.85
N ALA A 126 -18.04 -16.14 20.49
CA ALA A 126 -16.67 -15.65 20.51
C ALA A 126 -16.07 -15.54 19.10
N LYS A 127 -16.27 -16.54 18.24
CA LYS A 127 -15.81 -16.49 16.84
C LYS A 127 -16.51 -15.41 16.03
N ASN A 128 -17.81 -15.22 16.24
CA ASN A 128 -18.57 -14.16 15.57
C ASN A 128 -18.09 -12.75 16.01
N ASP A 129 -17.83 -12.56 17.30
CA ASP A 129 -17.31 -11.30 17.82
C ASP A 129 -15.89 -11.00 17.31
N ALA A 130 -15.03 -12.04 17.25
CA ALA A 130 -13.69 -11.93 16.66
C ALA A 130 -13.74 -11.59 15.16
N LEU A 131 -14.68 -12.17 14.40
CA LEU A 131 -14.88 -11.84 12.98
C LEU A 131 -15.29 -10.36 12.81
N LYS A 132 -16.25 -9.88 13.60
CA LYS A 132 -16.67 -8.47 13.58
C LYS A 132 -15.53 -7.53 13.94
N GLU A 133 -14.68 -7.90 14.90
CA GLU A 133 -13.50 -7.12 15.24
C GLU A 133 -12.48 -7.08 14.10
N ALA A 134 -12.24 -8.21 13.43
CA ALA A 134 -11.36 -8.25 12.26
C ALA A 134 -11.88 -7.37 11.10
N GLU A 135 -13.20 -7.35 10.87
CA GLU A 135 -13.84 -6.47 9.90
C GLU A 135 -13.71 -4.99 10.27
N ARG A 136 -13.93 -4.63 11.55
CA ARG A 136 -13.70 -3.26 12.04
C ARG A 136 -12.25 -2.84 11.86
N HIS A 137 -11.31 -3.70 12.24
CA HIS A 137 -9.88 -3.43 12.08
C HIS A 137 -9.50 -3.22 10.60
N ARG A 138 -10.04 -4.05 9.68
CA ARG A 138 -9.88 -3.85 8.23
C ARG A 138 -10.38 -2.47 7.80
N ASN A 139 -11.55 -2.06 8.26
CA ASN A 139 -12.12 -0.76 7.89
C ASN A 139 -11.25 0.41 8.36
N VAL A 140 -10.71 0.36 9.58
CA VAL A 140 -9.75 1.36 10.07
C VAL A 140 -8.49 1.43 9.19
N ILE A 141 -7.98 0.29 8.72
CA ILE A 141 -6.82 0.25 7.81
C ILE A 141 -7.18 0.88 6.46
N LEU A 142 -8.39 0.63 5.95
CA LEU A 142 -8.88 1.22 4.70
C LEU A 142 -9.01 2.75 4.81
N GLU A 143 -9.60 3.26 5.88
CA GLU A 143 -9.73 4.70 6.15
C GLU A 143 -8.37 5.39 6.23
N ARG A 144 -7.41 4.79 6.95
CA ARG A 144 -6.04 5.32 7.04
C ARG A 144 -5.34 5.32 5.69
N ARG A 145 -5.51 4.27 4.88
CA ARG A 145 -4.97 4.23 3.51
C ARG A 145 -5.57 5.35 2.66
N GLU A 146 -6.87 5.60 2.76
CA GLU A 146 -7.55 6.67 2.04
C GLU A 146 -7.04 8.07 2.42
N ALA A 147 -6.77 8.28 3.72
CA ALA A 147 -6.14 9.51 4.20
C ALA A 147 -4.72 9.69 3.63
N LEU A 148 -3.93 8.63 3.53
CA LEU A 148 -2.59 8.68 2.93
C LEU A 148 -2.65 9.01 1.43
N ILE A 149 -3.59 8.40 0.69
CA ILE A 149 -3.84 8.73 -0.73
C ILE A 149 -4.19 10.21 -0.87
N SER A 150 -5.10 10.71 -0.02
CA SER A 150 -5.51 12.12 -0.02
C SER A 150 -4.37 13.08 0.31
N ILE A 151 -3.44 12.68 1.18
CA ILE A 151 -2.22 13.47 1.46
C ILE A 151 -1.31 13.46 0.23
N ALA A 152 -1.02 12.30 -0.35
CA ALA A 152 -0.13 12.17 -1.51
C ALA A 152 -0.61 12.99 -2.72
N LEU A 153 -1.92 13.00 -2.97
CA LEU A 153 -2.53 13.81 -4.04
C LEU A 153 -2.42 15.31 -3.75
N ARG A 154 -2.66 15.76 -2.52
CA ARG A 154 -2.54 17.18 -2.14
C ARG A 154 -1.11 17.68 -2.19
N THR A 155 -0.15 16.86 -1.79
CA THR A 155 1.27 17.23 -1.79
C THR A 155 1.95 17.00 -3.14
N GLN A 156 1.21 16.49 -4.14
CA GLN A 156 1.74 16.08 -5.44
C GLN A 156 2.98 15.16 -5.31
N ALA A 157 3.04 14.40 -4.21
CA ALA A 157 4.20 13.59 -3.88
C ALA A 157 4.24 12.30 -4.71
N CYS A 158 3.08 11.82 -5.16
CA CYS A 158 2.95 10.67 -6.05
C CYS A 158 1.96 11.02 -7.16
N ASP A 159 2.18 10.49 -8.36
CA ASP A 159 1.20 10.59 -9.43
C ASP A 159 0.09 9.52 -9.28
N GLU A 160 -0.96 9.63 -10.11
CA GLU A 160 -2.11 8.73 -10.05
C GLU A 160 -1.75 7.26 -10.34
N LEU A 161 -0.82 7.03 -11.29
CA LEU A 161 -0.42 5.69 -11.73
C LEU A 161 0.45 5.01 -10.68
N GLU A 162 1.35 5.76 -10.07
CA GLU A 162 2.16 5.35 -8.96
C GLU A 162 1.28 4.98 -7.76
N LEU A 163 0.32 5.83 -7.38
CA LEU A 163 -0.64 5.52 -6.31
C LEU A 163 -1.45 4.26 -6.61
N ALA A 164 -1.92 4.08 -7.86
CA ALA A 164 -2.61 2.86 -8.28
C ALA A 164 -1.71 1.62 -8.10
N SER A 165 -0.44 1.69 -8.49
CA SER A 165 0.52 0.59 -8.35
C SER A 165 0.81 0.21 -6.88
N LEU A 166 0.92 1.23 -6.01
CA LEU A 166 1.23 1.05 -4.59
C LEU A 166 0.04 0.51 -3.80
N THR A 167 -1.16 1.01 -4.10
CA THR A 167 -2.37 0.69 -3.33
C THR A 167 -3.14 -0.52 -3.87
N GLY A 168 -2.86 -0.92 -5.13
CA GLY A 168 -3.63 -1.94 -5.85
C GLY A 168 -5.03 -1.47 -6.25
N LEU A 169 -5.29 -0.17 -6.23
CA LEU A 169 -6.55 0.44 -6.65
C LEU A 169 -6.48 0.82 -8.13
N THR A 170 -7.64 0.94 -8.77
CA THR A 170 -7.68 1.44 -10.15
C THR A 170 -7.39 2.94 -10.18
N PRO A 171 -6.78 3.46 -11.27
CA PRO A 171 -6.57 4.89 -11.44
C PRO A 171 -7.89 5.69 -11.28
N ASP A 172 -9.00 5.19 -11.81
CA ASP A 172 -10.33 5.78 -11.62
C ASP A 172 -10.78 5.89 -10.16
N HIS A 173 -10.40 4.94 -9.31
CA HIS A 173 -10.66 5.03 -7.88
C HIS A 173 -9.84 6.17 -7.26
N ILE A 174 -8.54 6.26 -7.59
CA ILE A 174 -7.66 7.34 -7.12
C ILE A 174 -8.17 8.72 -7.58
N ARG A 175 -8.68 8.85 -8.82
CA ARG A 175 -9.30 10.11 -9.31
C ARG A 175 -10.53 10.50 -8.50
N ARG A 176 -11.38 9.54 -8.15
CA ARG A 176 -12.57 9.81 -7.33
C ARG A 176 -12.18 10.30 -5.94
N SER A 177 -11.18 9.65 -5.33
CA SER A 177 -10.58 10.08 -4.06
C SER A 177 -9.98 11.48 -4.13
N GLY A 178 -9.36 11.86 -5.25
CA GLY A 178 -8.83 13.21 -5.45
C GLY A 178 -9.91 14.29 -5.63
N ARG A 179 -11.03 13.97 -6.30
CA ARG A 179 -12.12 14.93 -6.55
C ARG A 179 -12.88 15.34 -5.30
N SER A 180 -13.00 14.48 -4.29
CA SER A 180 -13.64 14.83 -3.02
C SER A 180 -12.79 15.78 -2.16
N VAL A 181 -11.48 15.83 -2.39
CA VAL A 181 -10.55 16.71 -1.66
C VAL A 181 -10.56 18.15 -2.17
N GLY A 182 -11.04 18.38 -3.40
CA GLY A 182 -11.05 19.70 -4.07
C GLY A 182 -12.33 20.52 -3.92
N ARG A 183 -13.34 20.05 -3.16
CA ARG A 183 -14.57 20.81 -2.93
C ARG A 183 -14.45 21.61 -1.62
N PRO A 184 -14.23 22.93 -1.65
CA PRO A 184 -14.45 23.74 -0.45
C PRO A 184 -15.94 23.64 -0.08
N ALA A 185 -16.19 23.53 1.23
CA ALA A 185 -17.53 23.64 1.81
C ALA A 185 -18.13 25.02 1.56
#